data_AF-A0A258B154-F1
#
_entry.id   AF-A0A258B154-F1
#
_cell.length_a   1.000
_cell.length_b   1.000
_cell.length_c   1.000
_cell.angle_alpha   90.00
_cell.angle_beta   90.00
_cell.angle_gamma   90.00
#
_symmetry.space_group_name_H-M   'P 1'
#
loop_
_entity.id
_entity.type
_entity.pdbx_description
1 polymer ?
#
loop_
_entity_poly.entity_id
_entity_poly.type
_entity_poly.pdbx_seq_one_letter_code
_entity_poly.pdbx_strand_id
1 'polypeptide(L)'
;MIGDLVITTASDSEFLNTITPNYREEKSGWEIIAGDRIVVDDYLEADGDEYSSEITYDFQTNKTTIQQLSAYEIVNSREQMIAEGAFKPRLLAVNIGDAITLSISEISSGKFIVVDREFNAQTATVSLKFRSENDEKHAFALGQTSIPPVDRVVQPPWFSVMAAPVSGSWSAFADSVDGGDGVTSLPVIAVGRLLEDNALASEHIIEYKQTSSSDWIFWGAYPTGQNRIVITGVAPQSSYDVRVRYRNKYGAESTGLGFTITTDPLNVPGAGDVDWSSLEGVPANLASLVGNEALKNSDVSTRSVFPDSDYKDPT
;
A
#
# COMPACT_ATOMS: atom_id res chain seq x y z
N MET A 1 -21.43 9.40 1.81
CA MET A 1 -21.86 8.36 0.86
C MET A 1 -22.75 7.36 1.57
N ILE A 2 -23.54 6.59 0.83
CA ILE A 2 -24.30 5.43 1.34
C ILE A 2 -23.79 4.11 0.73
N GLY A 3 -23.04 4.15 -0.38
CA GLY A 3 -22.33 3.01 -0.97
C GLY A 3 -20.96 3.43 -1.49
N ASP A 4 -20.31 2.57 -2.28
CA ASP A 4 -19.01 2.84 -2.91
C ASP A 4 -19.14 3.78 -4.13
N LEU A 5 -18.06 4.47 -4.47
CA LEU A 5 -17.99 5.30 -5.67
C LEU A 5 -17.51 4.44 -6.85
N VAL A 6 -18.22 4.54 -7.97
CA VAL A 6 -17.76 4.01 -9.24
C VAL A 6 -16.96 5.09 -9.95
N ILE A 7 -15.72 4.77 -10.31
CA ILE A 7 -14.81 5.68 -11.02
C ILE A 7 -14.54 5.08 -12.39
N THR A 8 -14.73 5.89 -13.41
CA THR A 8 -14.44 5.54 -14.80
C THR A 8 -13.55 6.61 -15.40
N THR A 9 -12.54 6.20 -16.15
CA THR A 9 -11.69 7.10 -16.92
C THR A 9 -11.79 6.74 -18.40
N ALA A 10 -11.69 7.74 -19.26
CA ALA A 10 -11.53 7.52 -20.70
C ALA A 10 -10.22 6.80 -21.02
N SER A 11 -10.15 6.23 -22.21
CA SER A 11 -8.93 5.67 -22.78
C SER A 11 -7.98 6.77 -23.24
N ASP A 12 -6.67 6.49 -23.27
CA ASP A 12 -5.68 7.51 -23.66
C ASP A 12 -5.91 8.06 -25.07
N SER A 13 -6.44 7.24 -25.99
CA SER A 13 -6.77 7.66 -27.35
C SER A 13 -7.89 8.70 -27.44
N GLU A 14 -8.69 8.88 -26.38
CA GLU A 14 -9.76 9.87 -26.31
C GLU A 14 -9.24 11.23 -25.79
N PHE A 15 -7.99 11.30 -25.34
CA PHE A 15 -7.32 12.53 -24.91
C PHE A 15 -6.69 13.24 -26.12
N LEU A 16 -7.46 14.14 -26.74
CA LEU A 16 -6.98 14.90 -27.88
C LEU A 16 -5.80 15.79 -27.47
N ASN A 17 -4.75 15.82 -28.30
CA ASN A 17 -3.69 16.84 -28.24
C ASN A 17 -3.77 17.80 -29.43
N THR A 18 -4.54 17.44 -30.45
CA THR A 18 -4.63 18.21 -31.68
C THR A 18 -6.03 18.25 -32.26
N ILE A 19 -6.44 19.42 -32.76
CA ILE A 19 -7.71 19.57 -33.48
C ILE A 19 -7.50 20.32 -34.80
N THR A 20 -8.14 19.85 -35.86
CA THR A 20 -8.26 20.58 -37.13
C THR A 20 -9.69 21.12 -37.23
N PRO A 21 -9.90 22.44 -37.10
CA PRO A 21 -11.22 23.03 -37.13
C PRO A 21 -11.70 23.23 -38.57
N ASN A 22 -12.93 22.80 -38.88
CA ASN A 22 -13.61 23.12 -40.14
C ASN A 22 -14.63 24.24 -39.89
N TYR A 23 -14.66 25.28 -40.72
CA TYR A 23 -15.58 26.41 -40.53
C TYR A 23 -15.94 27.09 -41.85
N ARG A 24 -17.01 27.89 -41.84
CA ARG A 24 -17.44 28.67 -43.00
C ARG A 24 -16.68 29.99 -43.09
N GLU A 25 -16.14 30.29 -44.27
CA GLU A 25 -15.40 31.54 -44.49
C GLU A 25 -16.02 32.37 -45.63
N GLU A 26 -16.26 33.66 -45.38
CA GLU A 26 -16.82 34.59 -46.37
C GLU A 26 -15.94 34.74 -47.62
N LYS A 27 -14.61 34.79 -47.44
CA LYS A 27 -13.65 34.87 -48.56
C LYS A 27 -13.70 33.66 -49.48
N SER A 28 -14.11 32.52 -48.93
CA SER A 28 -14.29 31.26 -49.64
C SER A 28 -15.76 31.06 -50.04
N GLY A 29 -16.54 32.13 -50.16
CA GLY A 29 -17.93 32.07 -50.62
C GLY A 29 -18.89 31.36 -49.65
N TRP A 30 -18.57 31.35 -48.34
CA TRP A 30 -19.32 30.65 -47.30
C TRP A 30 -19.27 29.11 -47.39
N GLU A 31 -18.30 28.59 -48.15
CA GLU A 31 -17.96 27.17 -48.15
C GLU A 31 -17.29 26.78 -46.82
N ILE A 32 -17.47 25.51 -46.44
CA ILE A 32 -16.78 24.92 -45.29
C ILE A 32 -15.35 24.60 -45.73
N ILE A 33 -14.39 25.21 -45.05
CA ILE A 33 -12.97 25.01 -45.28
C ILE A 33 -12.30 24.48 -44.01
N ALA A 34 -11.21 23.74 -44.19
CA ALA A 34 -10.32 23.36 -43.09
C ALA A 34 -9.45 24.54 -42.68
N GLY A 35 -9.38 24.77 -41.37
CA GLY A 35 -8.53 25.77 -40.73
C GLY A 35 -7.13 25.26 -40.43
N ASP A 36 -6.36 26.14 -39.78
CA ASP A 36 -5.05 25.78 -39.25
C ASP A 36 -5.20 24.79 -38.10
N ARG A 37 -4.33 23.79 -38.10
CA ARG A 37 -4.26 22.76 -37.05
C ARG A 37 -3.83 23.39 -35.73
N ILE A 38 -4.59 23.11 -34.68
CA ILE A 38 -4.35 23.60 -33.32
C ILE A 38 -3.75 22.45 -32.51
N VAL A 39 -2.47 22.59 -32.18
CA VAL A 39 -1.69 21.61 -31.42
C VAL A 39 -1.35 22.20 -30.05
N VAL A 40 -1.43 21.38 -29.00
CA VAL A 40 -0.86 21.69 -27.69
C VAL A 40 0.39 20.84 -27.51
N ASP A 41 1.56 21.43 -27.76
CA ASP A 41 2.84 20.71 -27.81
C ASP A 41 3.16 19.96 -26.51
N ASP A 42 2.88 20.57 -25.35
CA ASP A 42 3.11 19.93 -24.04
C ASP A 42 2.32 18.62 -23.88
N TYR A 43 1.10 18.56 -24.42
CA TYR A 43 0.29 17.35 -24.38
C TYR A 43 0.77 16.32 -25.41
N LEU A 44 1.20 16.76 -26.58
CA LEU A 44 1.79 15.87 -27.59
C LEU A 44 3.08 15.20 -27.07
N GLU A 45 3.93 15.96 -26.38
CA GLU A 45 5.15 15.42 -25.75
C GLU A 45 4.82 14.47 -24.59
N ALA A 46 3.82 14.80 -23.77
CA ALA A 46 3.41 13.96 -22.64
C ALA A 46 2.78 12.63 -23.09
N ASP A 47 1.99 12.64 -24.17
CA ASP A 47 1.34 11.44 -24.70
C ASP A 47 2.31 10.57 -25.53
N GLY A 48 3.29 11.20 -26.20
CA GLY A 48 4.25 10.52 -27.08
C GLY A 48 3.72 10.17 -28.47
N ASP A 49 2.41 10.24 -28.68
CA ASP A 49 1.73 10.02 -29.96
C ASP A 49 0.69 11.11 -30.22
N GLU A 50 0.35 11.30 -31.50
CA GLU A 50 -0.64 12.29 -31.89
C GLU A 50 -2.07 11.73 -31.83
N TYR A 51 -2.92 12.37 -31.03
CA TYR A 51 -4.35 12.09 -30.95
C TYR A 51 -5.13 13.29 -31.49
N SER A 52 -5.66 13.13 -32.71
CA SER A 52 -6.28 14.22 -33.46
C SER A 52 -7.73 13.96 -33.87
N SER A 53 -8.50 15.05 -33.94
CA SER A 53 -9.88 15.03 -34.44
C SER A 53 -10.14 16.24 -35.34
N GLU A 54 -11.01 16.04 -36.33
CA GLU A 54 -11.59 17.13 -37.12
C GLU A 54 -12.94 17.54 -36.52
N ILE A 55 -13.15 18.83 -36.27
CA ILE A 55 -14.40 19.33 -35.70
C ILE A 55 -14.94 20.47 -36.57
N THR A 56 -16.21 20.37 -36.96
CA THR A 56 -16.88 21.40 -37.76
C THR A 56 -17.64 22.37 -36.86
N TYR A 57 -17.34 23.67 -36.99
CA TYR A 57 -17.98 24.77 -36.29
C TYR A 57 -18.92 25.52 -37.23
N ASP A 58 -20.17 25.05 -37.34
CA ASP A 58 -21.14 25.59 -38.31
C ASP A 58 -21.57 27.04 -38.06
N PHE A 59 -21.52 27.49 -36.80
CA PHE A 59 -22.03 28.79 -36.36
C PHE A 59 -20.95 29.82 -36.05
N GLN A 60 -19.67 29.50 -36.29
CA GLN A 60 -18.56 30.39 -36.01
C GLN A 60 -17.78 30.66 -37.29
N THR A 61 -17.49 31.95 -37.53
CA THR A 61 -16.72 32.42 -38.69
C THR A 61 -15.44 33.15 -38.28
N ASN A 62 -15.35 33.56 -37.01
CA ASN A 62 -14.19 34.25 -36.46
C ASN A 62 -13.10 33.24 -36.11
N LYS A 63 -11.94 33.35 -36.79
CA LYS A 63 -10.80 32.43 -36.61
C LYS A 63 -10.30 32.37 -35.17
N THR A 64 -10.25 33.50 -34.46
CA THR A 64 -9.79 33.52 -33.06
C THR A 64 -10.78 32.80 -32.15
N THR A 65 -12.08 33.00 -32.33
CA THR A 65 -13.09 32.27 -31.55
C THR A 65 -13.03 30.77 -31.83
N ILE A 66 -12.82 30.39 -33.09
CA ILE A 66 -12.64 28.98 -33.47
C ILE A 66 -11.41 28.37 -32.80
N GLN A 67 -10.27 29.08 -32.81
CA GLN A 67 -9.06 28.65 -32.11
C GLN A 67 -9.30 28.44 -30.61
N GLN A 68 -10.00 29.38 -29.96
CA GLN A 68 -10.35 29.28 -28.53
C GLN A 68 -11.26 28.10 -28.25
N LEU A 69 -12.28 27.86 -29.10
CA LEU A 69 -13.17 26.70 -28.97
C LEU A 69 -12.41 25.39 -29.18
N SER A 70 -11.52 25.31 -30.17
CA SER A 70 -10.67 24.14 -30.38
C SER A 70 -9.73 23.90 -29.20
N ALA A 71 -9.14 24.95 -28.63
CA ALA A 71 -8.35 24.82 -27.40
C ALA A 71 -9.19 24.30 -26.24
N TYR A 72 -10.45 24.76 -26.09
CA TYR A 72 -11.40 24.26 -25.10
C TYR A 72 -11.71 22.77 -25.27
N GLU A 73 -11.92 22.31 -26.51
CA GLU A 73 -12.18 20.89 -26.76
C GLU A 73 -10.96 20.02 -26.41
N ILE A 74 -9.74 20.48 -26.73
CA ILE A 74 -8.50 19.79 -26.35
C ILE A 74 -8.40 19.66 -24.82
N VAL A 75 -8.50 20.76 -24.07
CA VAL A 75 -8.38 20.71 -22.59
C VAL A 75 -9.55 20.00 -21.93
N ASN A 76 -10.79 20.12 -22.43
CA ASN A 76 -11.94 19.38 -21.90
C ASN A 76 -11.82 17.87 -22.17
N SER A 77 -11.16 17.46 -23.26
CA SER A 77 -10.86 16.05 -23.49
C SER A 77 -9.96 15.46 -22.40
N ARG A 78 -9.11 16.27 -21.75
CA ARG A 78 -8.26 15.85 -20.62
C ARG A 78 -9.01 15.66 -19.30
N GLU A 79 -10.29 16.02 -19.26
CA GLU A 79 -11.12 16.01 -18.05
C GLU A 79 -12.23 14.94 -18.09
N GLN A 80 -11.90 13.73 -18.56
CA GLN A 80 -12.87 12.64 -18.75
C GLN A 80 -12.92 11.64 -17.59
N MET A 81 -12.52 12.05 -16.38
CA MET A 81 -12.78 11.24 -15.19
C MET A 81 -14.23 11.43 -14.76
N ILE A 82 -14.96 10.33 -14.68
CA ILE A 82 -16.33 10.27 -14.21
C ILE A 82 -16.36 9.56 -12.86
N ALA A 83 -17.03 10.18 -11.89
CA ALA A 83 -17.28 9.62 -10.57
C ALA A 83 -18.80 9.51 -10.35
N GLU A 84 -19.28 8.36 -9.92
CA GLU A 84 -20.70 8.09 -9.74
C GLU A 84 -20.97 7.42 -8.39
N GLY A 85 -21.97 7.88 -7.65
CA GLY A 85 -22.29 7.29 -6.36
C GLY A 85 -23.62 7.72 -5.76
N ALA A 86 -24.03 6.98 -4.73
CA ALA A 86 -25.23 7.27 -3.95
C ALA A 86 -24.88 8.01 -2.65
N PHE A 87 -25.57 9.12 -2.41
CA PHE A 87 -25.32 10.03 -1.31
C PHE A 87 -26.53 10.20 -0.41
N LYS A 88 -26.26 10.71 0.80
CA LYS A 88 -27.27 11.01 1.81
C LYS A 88 -28.15 12.19 1.36
N PRO A 89 -29.40 12.29 1.83
CA PRO A 89 -30.32 13.37 1.47
C PRO A 89 -29.80 14.78 1.75
N ARG A 90 -28.75 14.94 2.57
CA ARG A 90 -28.09 16.25 2.79
C ARG A 90 -27.60 16.90 1.49
N LEU A 91 -27.32 16.12 0.44
CA LEU A 91 -26.94 16.63 -0.88
C LEU A 91 -28.13 16.94 -1.80
N LEU A 92 -29.36 16.99 -1.28
CA LEU A 92 -30.54 17.38 -2.07
C LEU A 92 -30.42 18.78 -2.69
N ALA A 93 -29.69 19.69 -2.03
CA ALA A 93 -29.52 21.07 -2.50
C ALA A 93 -28.55 21.21 -3.68
N VAL A 94 -27.75 20.18 -3.97
CA VAL A 94 -26.83 20.15 -5.11
C VAL A 94 -27.63 20.05 -6.40
N ASN A 95 -27.29 20.87 -7.39
CA ASN A 95 -27.89 20.89 -8.72
C ASN A 95 -26.89 20.45 -9.80
N ILE A 96 -27.42 20.10 -10.96
CA ILE A 96 -26.60 19.86 -12.16
C ILE A 96 -25.92 21.17 -12.54
N GLY A 97 -24.62 21.10 -12.83
CA GLY A 97 -23.75 22.25 -13.09
C GLY A 97 -23.03 22.80 -11.87
N ASP A 98 -23.39 22.38 -10.65
CA ASP A 98 -22.66 22.80 -9.45
C ASP A 98 -21.24 22.21 -9.46
N ALA A 99 -20.28 23.03 -9.05
CA ALA A 99 -18.91 22.59 -8.83
C ALA A 99 -18.71 22.19 -7.36
N ILE A 100 -18.19 20.99 -7.15
CA ILE A 100 -17.99 20.38 -5.83
C ILE A 100 -16.57 19.83 -5.75
N THR A 101 -15.93 20.00 -4.60
CA THR A 101 -14.67 19.32 -4.30
C THR A 101 -14.95 17.95 -3.71
N LEU A 102 -14.43 16.90 -4.34
CA LEU A 102 -14.46 15.55 -3.80
C LEU A 102 -13.12 15.26 -3.12
N SER A 103 -13.17 14.89 -1.85
CA SER A 103 -12.00 14.48 -1.03
C SER A 103 -12.29 13.11 -0.44
N ILE A 104 -12.19 12.08 -1.28
CA ILE A 104 -12.36 10.68 -0.88
C ILE A 104 -11.03 9.95 -1.07
N SER A 105 -10.86 8.78 -0.47
CA SER A 105 -9.59 8.05 -0.54
C SER A 105 -9.30 7.41 -1.90
N GLU A 106 -10.33 7.23 -2.71
CA GLU A 106 -10.30 6.50 -3.98
C GLU A 106 -9.91 7.38 -5.17
N ILE A 107 -9.73 8.68 -4.97
CA ILE A 107 -9.21 9.65 -5.95
C ILE A 107 -8.39 10.73 -5.24
N SER A 108 -7.47 11.37 -5.94
CA SER A 108 -6.87 12.60 -5.42
C SER A 108 -7.95 13.66 -5.19
N SER A 109 -7.79 14.47 -4.14
CA SER A 109 -8.71 15.57 -3.87
C SER A 109 -8.75 16.51 -5.08
N GLY A 110 -9.94 16.77 -5.61
CA GLY A 110 -10.09 17.49 -6.87
C GLY A 110 -11.45 18.14 -7.02
N LYS A 111 -11.54 19.10 -7.96
CA LYS A 111 -12.79 19.76 -8.32
C LYS A 111 -13.52 18.94 -9.37
N PHE A 112 -14.84 18.86 -9.22
CA PHE A 112 -15.74 18.15 -10.10
C PHE A 112 -16.98 18.99 -10.38
N ILE A 113 -17.54 18.84 -11.58
CA ILE A 113 -18.86 19.37 -11.93
C ILE A 113 -19.90 18.25 -11.89
N VAL A 114 -21.06 18.53 -11.33
CA VAL A 114 -22.21 17.63 -11.35
C VAL A 114 -22.82 17.61 -12.76
N VAL A 115 -22.76 16.46 -13.42
CA VAL A 115 -23.29 16.26 -14.78
C VAL A 115 -24.69 15.67 -14.75
N ASP A 116 -24.97 14.81 -13.77
CA ASP A 116 -26.29 14.19 -13.62
C ASP A 116 -26.68 14.05 -12.15
N ARG A 117 -27.98 14.07 -11.89
CA ARG A 117 -28.57 14.00 -10.56
C ARG A 117 -29.93 13.31 -10.59
N GLU A 118 -30.07 12.31 -9.73
CA GLU A 118 -31.33 11.61 -9.51
C GLU A 118 -31.65 11.51 -8.01
N PHE A 119 -32.92 11.69 -7.63
CA PHE A 119 -33.38 11.50 -6.26
C PHE A 119 -34.39 10.35 -6.17
N ASN A 120 -34.06 9.34 -5.37
CA ASN A 120 -34.96 8.23 -5.08
C ASN A 120 -35.70 8.51 -3.75
N ALA A 121 -37.00 8.75 -3.84
CA ALA A 121 -37.85 9.06 -2.68
C ALA A 121 -38.12 7.86 -1.76
N GLN A 122 -37.99 6.62 -2.25
CA GLN A 122 -38.23 5.41 -1.46
C GLN A 122 -37.07 5.11 -0.52
N THR A 123 -35.84 5.25 -1.01
CA THR A 123 -34.60 5.03 -0.25
C THR A 123 -34.03 6.31 0.36
N ALA A 124 -34.61 7.47 0.02
CA ALA A 124 -34.11 8.79 0.35
C ALA A 124 -32.64 9.00 -0.05
N THR A 125 -32.24 8.47 -1.21
CA THR A 125 -30.86 8.57 -1.71
C THR A 125 -30.77 9.55 -2.88
N VAL A 126 -29.67 10.31 -2.93
CA VAL A 126 -29.34 11.20 -4.05
C VAL A 126 -28.21 10.55 -4.84
N SER A 127 -28.48 10.14 -6.07
CA SER A 127 -27.47 9.64 -7.00
C SER A 127 -26.88 10.82 -7.76
N LEU A 128 -25.55 10.95 -7.76
CA LEU A 128 -24.85 12.02 -8.45
C LEU A 128 -23.79 11.43 -9.37
N LYS A 129 -23.69 12.02 -10.57
CA LYS A 129 -22.61 11.79 -11.53
C LYS A 129 -21.79 13.06 -11.65
N PHE A 130 -20.49 12.90 -11.53
CA PHE A 130 -19.51 13.98 -11.53
C PHE A 130 -18.55 13.79 -12.69
N ARG A 131 -18.05 14.91 -13.24
CA ARG A 131 -16.90 14.94 -14.15
C ARG A 131 -15.81 15.82 -13.54
N SER A 132 -14.55 15.39 -13.64
CA SER A 132 -13.41 16.19 -13.19
C SER A 132 -13.39 17.57 -13.85
N GLU A 133 -12.85 18.57 -13.17
CA GLU A 133 -12.80 19.95 -13.65
C GLU A 133 -11.51 20.64 -13.16
N ASN A 134 -10.82 21.35 -14.05
CA ASN A 134 -9.72 22.25 -13.72
C ASN A 134 -10.03 23.68 -14.19
N ASP A 135 -10.02 24.65 -13.26
CA ASP A 135 -10.29 26.06 -13.56
C ASP A 135 -9.22 26.72 -14.45
N GLU A 136 -7.99 26.20 -14.43
CA GLU A 136 -6.87 26.74 -15.22
C GLU A 136 -7.12 26.65 -16.73
N LYS A 137 -7.99 25.74 -17.16
CA LYS A 137 -8.34 25.55 -18.58
C LYS A 137 -8.92 26.78 -19.23
N HIS A 138 -9.66 27.60 -18.48
CA HIS A 138 -10.32 28.78 -19.01
C HIS A 138 -9.31 29.86 -19.41
N ALA A 139 -8.30 30.08 -18.58
CA ALA A 139 -7.25 31.04 -18.86
C ALA A 139 -6.44 30.61 -20.09
N PHE A 140 -6.12 29.32 -20.21
CA PHE A 140 -5.38 28.79 -21.35
C PHE A 140 -6.19 28.86 -22.65
N ALA A 141 -7.40 28.29 -22.66
CA ALA A 141 -8.21 28.22 -23.87
C ALA A 141 -8.64 29.60 -24.40
N LEU A 142 -8.77 30.61 -23.52
CA LEU A 142 -9.04 31.99 -23.93
C LEU A 142 -7.78 32.78 -24.33
N GLY A 143 -6.59 32.17 -24.26
CA GLY A 143 -5.32 32.79 -24.61
C GLY A 143 -4.80 33.80 -23.58
N GLN A 144 -5.27 33.72 -22.33
CA GLN A 144 -4.78 34.56 -21.22
C GLN A 144 -3.46 34.04 -20.63
N THR A 145 -3.17 32.76 -20.80
CA THR A 145 -1.89 32.10 -20.49
C THR A 145 -1.47 31.22 -21.66
N SER A 146 -0.16 31.05 -21.83
CA SER A 146 0.42 30.10 -22.78
C SER A 146 0.74 28.75 -22.14
N ILE A 147 0.58 28.62 -20.83
CA ILE A 147 0.86 27.39 -20.08
C ILE A 147 -0.44 26.56 -20.06
N PRO A 148 -0.45 25.37 -20.68
CA PRO A 148 -1.61 24.49 -20.61
C PRO A 148 -1.81 23.97 -19.18
N PRO A 149 -3.07 23.68 -18.79
CA PRO A 149 -3.36 23.08 -17.50
C PRO A 149 -2.62 21.75 -17.33
N VAL A 150 -2.25 21.42 -16.09
CA VAL A 150 -1.66 20.11 -15.77
C VAL A 150 -2.59 19.01 -16.30
N ASP A 151 -2.01 18.09 -17.07
CA ASP A 151 -2.74 16.95 -17.58
C ASP A 151 -3.30 16.14 -16.41
N ARG A 152 -4.55 15.67 -16.55
CA ARG A 152 -5.07 14.62 -15.67
C ARG A 152 -4.99 15.00 -14.18
N VAL A 153 -5.37 16.23 -13.79
CA VAL A 153 -5.26 16.76 -12.40
C VAL A 153 -5.87 15.85 -11.34
N VAL A 154 -7.00 15.22 -11.64
CA VAL A 154 -7.59 14.20 -10.78
C VAL A 154 -7.26 12.84 -11.34
N GLN A 155 -6.53 12.04 -10.57
CA GLN A 155 -6.15 10.68 -10.95
C GLN A 155 -6.79 9.67 -10.00
N PRO A 156 -7.20 8.50 -10.52
CA PRO A 156 -7.39 7.39 -9.63
C PRO A 156 -6.00 7.10 -9.03
N PRO A 157 -5.93 6.64 -7.78
CA PRO A 157 -4.67 6.18 -7.25
C PRO A 157 -4.13 5.12 -8.20
N TRP A 158 -2.91 5.36 -8.66
CA TRP A 158 -2.32 4.57 -9.72
C TRP A 158 -2.32 3.10 -9.29
N PHE A 159 -3.07 2.24 -9.98
CA PHE A 159 -3.28 0.85 -9.56
C PHE A 159 -1.97 0.05 -9.50
N SER A 160 -0.89 0.54 -10.12
CA SER A 160 0.45 -0.06 -10.06
C SER A 160 1.42 0.64 -9.09
N VAL A 161 1.03 1.71 -8.39
CA VAL A 161 1.87 2.38 -7.39
C VAL A 161 1.11 2.44 -6.07
N MET A 162 1.70 1.82 -5.04
CA MET A 162 1.13 1.78 -3.70
C MET A 162 2.00 2.59 -2.74
N ALA A 163 1.40 3.50 -1.98
CA ALA A 163 2.11 4.28 -0.97
C ALA A 163 2.52 3.42 0.22
N ALA A 164 3.72 3.68 0.77
CA ALA A 164 4.21 3.02 1.97
C ALA A 164 3.35 3.37 3.19
N PRO A 165 3.33 2.51 4.24
CA PRO A 165 2.74 2.88 5.51
C PRO A 165 3.41 4.15 6.07
N VAL A 166 2.59 5.08 6.58
CA VAL A 166 3.06 6.34 7.17
C VAL A 166 3.75 6.07 8.50
N SER A 167 4.81 6.81 8.81
CA SER A 167 5.48 6.69 10.11
C SER A 167 4.49 6.87 11.26
N GLY A 168 4.47 5.92 12.20
CA GLY A 168 3.56 5.92 13.34
C GLY A 168 2.21 5.24 13.11
N SER A 169 1.88 4.79 11.89
CA SER A 169 0.68 3.97 11.66
C SER A 169 0.83 2.53 12.15
N TRP A 170 2.07 2.08 12.33
CA TRP A 170 2.44 0.79 12.89
C TRP A 170 3.47 0.92 14.00
N SER A 171 3.52 -0.07 14.87
CA SER A 171 4.56 -0.26 15.87
C SER A 171 4.93 -1.73 15.97
N ALA A 172 6.18 -2.01 16.36
CA ALA A 172 6.63 -3.34 16.70
C ALA A 172 7.20 -3.32 18.12
N PHE A 173 7.00 -4.40 18.88
CA PHE A 173 7.51 -4.55 20.23
C PHE A 173 7.91 -6.01 20.50
N ALA A 174 8.89 -6.18 21.39
CA ALA A 174 9.18 -7.48 21.96
C ALA A 174 8.04 -7.89 22.88
N ASP A 175 7.64 -9.15 22.77
CA ASP A 175 6.56 -9.73 23.55
C ASP A 175 6.89 -11.20 23.81
N SER A 176 6.06 -11.89 24.57
CA SER A 176 6.25 -13.31 24.85
C SER A 176 4.94 -14.08 24.83
N VAL A 177 4.99 -15.37 24.49
CA VAL A 177 3.84 -16.26 24.46
C VAL A 177 4.12 -17.50 25.31
N ASP A 178 3.07 -18.00 25.97
CA ASP A 178 3.13 -19.26 26.73
C ASP A 178 3.53 -20.42 25.79
N GLY A 179 4.53 -21.19 26.21
CA GLY A 179 5.00 -22.41 25.55
C GLY A 179 3.98 -23.56 25.58
N GLY A 180 2.84 -23.37 26.24
CA GLY A 180 1.72 -24.30 26.33
C GLY A 180 1.71 -25.14 27.61
N ASP A 181 2.74 -25.00 28.45
CA ASP A 181 2.85 -25.63 29.76
C ASP A 181 2.41 -24.69 30.90
N GLY A 182 2.06 -23.43 30.62
CA GLY A 182 1.62 -22.45 31.61
C GLY A 182 2.78 -21.78 32.36
N VAL A 183 4.03 -22.11 32.01
CA VAL A 183 5.19 -21.70 32.80
C VAL A 183 6.36 -21.26 31.90
N THR A 184 6.59 -21.89 30.75
CA THR A 184 7.59 -21.48 29.74
C THR A 184 7.09 -20.27 28.96
N SER A 185 7.94 -19.26 28.79
CA SER A 185 7.65 -18.11 27.94
C SER A 185 8.61 -18.05 26.76
N LEU A 186 8.07 -18.10 25.54
CA LEU A 186 8.80 -18.03 24.29
C LEU A 186 8.82 -16.58 23.79
N PRO A 187 9.98 -16.06 23.36
CA PRO A 187 10.06 -14.71 22.80
C PRO A 187 9.33 -14.64 21.46
N VAL A 188 8.60 -13.56 21.24
CA VAL A 188 7.91 -13.24 20.00
C VAL A 188 8.08 -11.75 19.67
N ILE A 189 7.81 -11.38 18.43
CA ILE A 189 7.71 -9.97 18.04
C ILE A 189 6.26 -9.68 17.69
N ALA A 190 5.64 -8.75 18.39
CA ALA A 190 4.28 -8.31 18.09
C ALA A 190 4.32 -7.03 17.25
N VAL A 191 3.59 -7.05 16.14
CA VAL A 191 3.44 -5.93 15.20
C VAL A 191 1.99 -5.47 15.28
N GLY A 192 1.79 -4.22 15.69
CA GLY A 192 0.47 -3.62 15.94
C GLY A 192 0.18 -2.46 15.00
N ARG A 193 -1.00 -2.48 14.38
CA ARG A 193 -1.56 -1.35 13.63
C ARG A 193 -2.16 -0.36 14.61
N LEU A 194 -1.71 0.89 14.54
CA LEU A 194 -2.15 1.99 15.39
C LEU A 194 -3.15 2.91 14.68
N LEU A 195 -3.02 3.06 13.36
CA LEU A 195 -3.85 3.93 12.55
C LEU A 195 -4.17 3.31 11.19
N GLU A 196 -5.38 3.60 10.69
CA GLU A 196 -5.72 3.40 9.29
C GLU A 196 -5.24 4.58 8.45
N ASP A 197 -4.17 4.36 7.67
CA ASP A 197 -3.44 5.39 6.92
C ASP A 197 -3.51 5.20 5.40
N ASN A 198 -4.05 4.07 4.91
CA ASN A 198 -4.18 3.80 3.48
C ASN A 198 -5.40 2.93 3.17
N ALA A 199 -6.44 3.53 2.59
CA ALA A 199 -7.70 2.86 2.26
C ALA A 199 -7.61 1.92 1.04
N LEU A 200 -6.54 2.03 0.25
CA LEU A 200 -6.34 1.20 -0.93
C LEU A 200 -5.63 -0.12 -0.60
N ALA A 201 -5.09 -0.24 0.61
CA ALA A 201 -4.50 -1.48 1.09
C ALA A 201 -5.60 -2.53 1.19
N SER A 202 -5.41 -3.65 0.52
CA SER A 202 -6.21 -4.85 0.73
C SER A 202 -5.51 -5.81 1.69
N GLU A 203 -4.17 -5.82 1.66
CA GLU A 203 -3.33 -6.70 2.48
C GLU A 203 -2.13 -5.96 3.08
N HIS A 204 -1.74 -6.42 4.26
CA HIS A 204 -0.52 -6.04 4.99
C HIS A 204 0.48 -7.19 4.89
N ILE A 205 1.61 -6.94 4.22
CA ILE A 205 2.71 -7.89 4.11
C ILE A 205 3.70 -7.62 5.23
N ILE A 206 3.98 -8.65 6.03
CA ILE A 206 4.94 -8.59 7.13
C ILE A 206 6.15 -9.44 6.77
N GLU A 207 7.32 -8.82 6.89
CA GLU A 207 8.61 -9.48 6.69
C GLU A 207 9.53 -9.13 7.86
N TYR A 208 10.45 -10.04 8.17
CA TYR A 208 11.42 -9.85 9.23
C TYR A 208 12.75 -10.48 8.86
N LYS A 209 13.82 -10.00 9.48
CA LYS A 209 15.16 -10.59 9.37
C LYS A 209 15.92 -10.33 10.65
N GLN A 210 16.91 -11.17 10.98
CA GLN A 210 17.89 -10.78 11.98
C GLN A 210 18.64 -9.54 11.48
N THR A 211 18.94 -8.59 12.35
CA THR A 211 19.64 -7.35 11.96
C THR A 211 21.01 -7.63 11.32
N SER A 212 21.65 -8.74 11.67
CA SER A 212 22.89 -9.23 11.06
C SER A 212 22.72 -9.87 9.67
N SER A 213 21.48 -10.17 9.24
CA SER A 213 21.16 -10.80 7.96
C SER A 213 20.83 -9.76 6.89
N SER A 214 21.10 -10.09 5.62
CA SER A 214 20.60 -9.35 4.45
C SER A 214 19.23 -9.81 3.98
N ASP A 215 18.85 -11.04 4.33
CA ASP A 215 17.74 -11.74 3.70
C ASP A 215 16.46 -11.57 4.51
N TRP A 216 15.46 -10.98 3.86
CA TRP A 216 14.13 -10.81 4.44
C TRP A 216 13.33 -12.12 4.36
N ILE A 217 12.76 -12.52 5.48
CA ILE A 217 11.87 -13.67 5.60
C ILE A 217 10.43 -13.17 5.55
N PHE A 218 9.65 -13.72 4.63
CA PHE A 218 8.21 -13.48 4.56
C PHE A 218 7.50 -14.18 5.72
N TRP A 219 6.88 -13.40 6.61
CA TRP A 219 6.09 -13.94 7.72
C TRP A 219 4.66 -14.24 7.29
N GLY A 220 4.02 -13.30 6.58
CA GLY A 220 2.66 -13.47 6.11
C GLY A 220 2.08 -12.23 5.45
N ALA A 221 0.95 -12.44 4.76
CA ALA A 221 0.08 -11.38 4.25
C ALA A 221 -1.27 -11.47 4.97
N TYR A 222 -1.76 -10.34 5.47
CA TYR A 222 -2.95 -10.29 6.32
C TYR A 222 -3.95 -9.26 5.80
N PRO A 223 -5.27 -9.51 5.89
CA PRO A 223 -6.28 -8.55 5.48
C PRO A 223 -6.25 -7.31 6.40
N THR A 224 -6.78 -6.19 5.92
CA THR A 224 -6.69 -4.91 6.64
C THR A 224 -7.38 -4.85 8.00
N GLY A 225 -8.33 -5.76 8.26
CA GLY A 225 -9.00 -5.89 9.56
C GLY A 225 -8.15 -6.51 10.66
N GLN A 226 -6.97 -7.06 10.35
CA GLN A 226 -6.07 -7.65 11.35
C GLN A 226 -5.10 -6.62 11.91
N ASN A 227 -5.35 -6.18 13.14
CA ASN A 227 -4.58 -5.10 13.78
C ASN A 227 -3.40 -5.57 14.64
N ARG A 228 -3.28 -6.87 14.92
CA ARG A 228 -2.14 -7.44 15.66
C ARG A 228 -1.66 -8.71 14.97
N ILE A 229 -0.36 -8.75 14.72
CA ILE A 229 0.34 -9.85 14.08
C ILE A 229 1.48 -10.24 15.00
N VAL A 230 1.64 -11.54 15.27
CA VAL A 230 2.67 -12.06 16.17
C VAL A 230 3.62 -12.92 15.35
N ILE A 231 4.89 -12.55 15.33
CA ILE A 231 5.99 -13.27 14.70
C ILE A 231 6.59 -14.21 15.75
N THR A 232 6.50 -15.52 15.51
CA THR A 232 7.04 -16.56 16.40
C THR A 232 8.30 -17.19 15.81
N GLY A 233 8.97 -18.04 16.59
CA GLY A 233 10.19 -18.73 16.14
C GLY A 233 11.43 -17.83 16.09
N VAL A 234 11.42 -16.72 16.82
CA VAL A 234 12.55 -15.81 16.95
C VAL A 234 13.48 -16.26 18.07
N ALA A 235 14.79 -16.03 17.90
CA ALA A 235 15.77 -16.34 18.95
C ALA A 235 15.65 -15.34 20.11
N PRO A 236 15.86 -15.78 21.37
CA PRO A 236 15.87 -14.87 22.52
C PRO A 236 17.04 -13.89 22.47
N GLN A 237 16.87 -12.71 23.08
CA GLN A 237 17.90 -11.67 23.22
C GLN A 237 18.61 -11.31 21.90
N SER A 238 17.89 -11.39 20.79
CA SER A 238 18.44 -11.20 19.44
C SER A 238 17.75 -10.02 18.77
N SER A 239 18.52 -9.23 18.02
CA SER A 239 17.99 -8.07 17.29
C SER A 239 17.47 -8.47 15.91
N TYR A 240 16.27 -7.98 15.60
CA TYR A 240 15.54 -8.21 14.37
C TYR A 240 15.10 -6.88 13.75
N ASP A 241 15.19 -6.80 12.43
CA ASP A 241 14.51 -5.79 11.65
C ASP A 241 13.18 -6.36 11.14
N VAL A 242 12.10 -5.63 11.34
CA VAL A 242 10.75 -5.97 10.88
C VAL A 242 10.29 -4.90 9.92
N ARG A 243 9.61 -5.27 8.84
CA ARG A 243 9.00 -4.30 7.93
C ARG A 243 7.56 -4.65 7.59
N VAL A 244 6.77 -3.59 7.39
CA VAL A 244 5.38 -3.67 6.94
C VAL A 244 5.27 -3.03 5.56
N ARG A 245 4.64 -3.74 4.62
CA ARG A 245 4.30 -3.27 3.28
C ARG A 245 2.81 -3.41 3.03
N TYR A 246 2.26 -2.60 2.13
CA TYR A 246 0.88 -2.72 1.69
C TYR A 246 0.83 -3.31 0.29
N ARG A 247 -0.21 -4.12 0.05
CA ARG A 247 -0.60 -4.57 -1.29
C ARG A 247 -2.04 -4.16 -1.55
N ASN A 248 -2.33 -3.67 -2.75
CA ASN A 248 -3.70 -3.37 -3.18
C ASN A 248 -4.36 -4.57 -3.87
N LYS A 249 -5.67 -4.48 -4.15
CA LYS A 249 -6.45 -5.53 -4.83
C LYS A 249 -5.99 -5.86 -6.26
N TYR A 250 -5.14 -5.00 -6.83
CA TYR A 250 -4.58 -5.13 -8.18
C TYR A 250 -3.14 -5.69 -8.17
N GLY A 251 -2.58 -6.00 -6.99
CA GLY A 251 -1.27 -6.61 -6.83
C GLY A 251 -0.09 -5.64 -6.72
N ALA A 252 -0.32 -4.32 -6.70
CA ALA A 252 0.76 -3.36 -6.48
C ALA A 252 1.19 -3.33 -5.02
N GLU A 253 2.51 -3.34 -4.80
CA GLU A 253 3.13 -3.35 -3.49
C GLU A 253 3.83 -2.04 -3.19
N SER A 254 3.78 -1.60 -1.94
CA SER A 254 4.49 -0.41 -1.49
C SER A 254 5.90 -0.71 -1.01
N THR A 255 6.69 0.34 -0.81
CA THR A 255 7.93 0.25 -0.03
C THR A 255 7.61 0.02 1.46
N GLY A 256 8.56 -0.56 2.19
CA GLY A 256 8.34 -1.00 3.58
C GLY A 256 8.63 0.05 4.63
N LEU A 257 7.79 0.11 5.65
CA LEU A 257 8.05 0.79 6.91
C LEU A 257 8.78 -0.17 7.86
N GLY A 258 10.01 0.18 8.24
CA GLY A 258 10.89 -0.67 9.04
C GLY A 258 10.95 -0.32 10.53
N PHE A 259 11.20 -1.32 11.36
CA PHE A 259 11.41 -1.24 12.81
C PHE A 259 12.57 -2.15 13.20
N THR A 260 13.35 -1.77 14.21
CA THR A 260 14.39 -2.64 14.80
C THR A 260 14.02 -2.95 16.24
N ILE A 261 13.93 -4.24 16.58
CA ILE A 261 13.45 -4.75 17.87
C ILE A 261 14.45 -5.78 18.39
N THR A 262 14.68 -5.78 19.71
CA THR A 262 15.45 -6.85 20.37
C THR A 262 14.48 -7.68 21.19
N THR A 263 14.48 -9.00 20.97
CA THR A 263 13.56 -9.94 21.61
C THR A 263 13.86 -10.14 23.09
N ASP A 264 12.82 -10.52 23.83
CA ASP A 264 12.92 -10.87 25.24
C ASP A 264 13.79 -12.12 25.48
N PRO A 265 14.30 -12.31 26.71
CA PRO A 265 14.97 -13.55 27.07
C PRO A 265 14.01 -14.74 27.03
N LEU A 266 14.56 -15.93 26.74
CA LEU A 266 13.82 -17.17 26.90
C LEU A 266 13.66 -17.44 28.40
N ASN A 267 12.41 -17.56 28.85
CA ASN A 267 12.12 -17.92 30.23
C ASN A 267 11.69 -19.38 30.30
N VAL A 268 12.61 -20.27 30.71
CA VAL A 268 12.29 -21.67 31.04
C VAL A 268 12.29 -21.83 32.55
N PRO A 269 11.14 -22.16 33.17
CA PRO A 269 11.05 -22.44 34.59
C PRO A 269 11.95 -23.59 34.99
N GLY A 270 12.77 -23.38 36.03
CA GLY A 270 13.74 -24.36 36.48
C GLY A 270 15.14 -24.24 35.84
N ALA A 271 15.38 -23.23 35.01
CA ALA A 271 16.73 -22.87 34.55
C ALA A 271 17.51 -21.97 35.52
N GLY A 272 17.01 -21.77 36.75
CA GLY A 272 17.85 -21.36 37.87
C GLY A 272 18.67 -22.55 38.32
N ASP A 273 19.92 -22.32 38.76
CA ASP A 273 20.74 -23.35 39.39
C ASP A 273 19.85 -24.20 40.31
N VAL A 274 19.75 -25.50 40.02
CA VAL A 274 19.07 -26.42 40.92
C VAL A 274 19.86 -26.34 42.22
N ASP A 275 19.29 -25.70 43.23
CA ASP A 275 19.86 -25.69 44.56
C ASP A 275 19.71 -27.11 45.14
N TRP A 276 20.68 -27.97 44.82
CA TRP A 276 20.74 -29.33 45.34
C TRP A 276 20.84 -29.37 46.87
N SER A 277 21.14 -28.23 47.52
CA SER A 277 21.19 -28.15 48.98
C SER A 277 19.81 -28.19 49.65
N SER A 278 18.73 -28.00 48.90
CA SER A 278 17.35 -27.98 49.44
C SER A 278 16.56 -29.29 49.23
N LEU A 279 17.18 -30.35 48.70
CA LEU A 279 16.52 -31.66 48.54
C LEU A 279 16.66 -32.50 49.82
N GLU A 280 15.60 -32.57 50.63
CA GLU A 280 15.54 -33.53 51.73
C GLU A 280 15.37 -34.96 51.19
N GLY A 281 16.21 -35.90 51.69
CA GLY A 281 16.12 -37.32 51.35
C GLY A 281 17.05 -37.79 50.22
N VAL A 282 18.03 -36.99 49.79
CA VAL A 282 19.10 -37.47 48.90
C VAL A 282 19.89 -38.57 49.62
N PRO A 283 19.96 -39.79 49.08
CA PRO A 283 20.77 -40.87 49.66
C PRO A 283 22.21 -40.40 49.86
N ALA A 284 22.83 -40.74 51.00
CA ALA A 284 24.14 -40.21 51.39
C ALA A 284 25.26 -40.45 50.35
N ASN A 285 25.09 -41.44 49.47
CA ASN A 285 26.00 -41.74 48.35
C ASN A 285 25.88 -40.77 47.16
N LEU A 286 24.85 -39.91 47.11
CA LEU A 286 24.72 -38.83 46.12
C LEU A 286 25.12 -37.46 46.68
N ALA A 287 25.08 -37.27 48.01
CA ALA A 287 25.48 -36.02 48.65
C ALA A 287 26.98 -35.69 48.45
N SER A 288 27.82 -36.68 48.19
CA SER A 288 29.25 -36.48 47.92
C SER A 288 29.56 -35.97 46.51
N LEU A 289 28.57 -35.87 45.61
CA LEU A 289 28.75 -35.32 44.25
C LEU A 289 28.61 -33.80 44.19
N VAL A 290 28.13 -33.15 45.26
CA VAL A 290 27.71 -31.73 45.23
C VAL A 290 28.85 -30.76 45.61
N GLY A 291 30.10 -31.21 45.58
CA GLY A 291 31.23 -30.36 45.91
C GLY A 291 32.54 -30.91 45.34
N ASN A 292 33.04 -30.23 44.32
CA ASN A 292 34.35 -30.36 43.69
C ASN A 292 34.56 -31.46 42.64
N GLU A 293 34.94 -30.94 41.47
CA GLU A 293 35.62 -31.54 40.34
C GLU A 293 34.79 -32.41 39.40
N ALA A 294 34.82 -31.99 38.12
CA ALA A 294 34.48 -32.80 36.98
C ALA A 294 34.86 -34.27 37.21
N LEU A 295 33.90 -35.17 37.04
CA LEU A 295 34.18 -36.60 36.88
C LEU A 295 35.10 -36.74 35.66
N LYS A 296 36.41 -36.62 35.88
CA LYS A 296 37.39 -37.12 34.94
C LYS A 296 37.15 -38.61 34.89
N ASN A 297 36.69 -39.07 33.75
CA ASN A 297 36.65 -40.47 33.38
C ASN A 297 38.09 -40.99 33.24
N SER A 298 38.87 -40.99 34.33
CA SER A 298 40.26 -41.41 34.37
C SER A 298 40.45 -42.83 34.90
N ASP A 299 39.38 -43.52 35.31
CA ASP A 299 39.45 -44.90 35.81
C ASP A 299 38.83 -45.93 34.86
N VAL A 300 38.51 -45.56 33.62
CA VAL A 300 38.23 -46.53 32.56
C VAL A 300 39.51 -46.79 31.77
N SER A 301 40.37 -47.64 32.32
CA SER A 301 41.44 -48.43 31.65
C SER A 301 42.43 -48.89 32.74
N THR A 302 42.62 -50.15 33.11
CA THR A 302 42.41 -51.44 32.45
C THR A 302 42.06 -52.46 33.53
N ARG A 303 40.85 -53.04 33.50
CA ARG A 303 40.68 -54.36 34.10
C ARG A 303 41.39 -55.33 33.15
N SER A 304 42.63 -55.68 33.48
CA SER A 304 43.39 -56.72 32.79
C SER A 304 42.62 -58.03 32.91
N VAL A 305 41.82 -58.32 31.88
CA VAL A 305 41.29 -59.66 31.62
C VAL A 305 42.42 -60.41 30.94
N PHE A 306 43.16 -61.25 31.68
CA PHE A 306 43.80 -62.47 31.16
C PHE A 306 44.04 -63.47 32.31
N PRO A 307 44.07 -64.77 32.00
CA PRO A 307 43.48 -65.82 32.83
C PRO A 307 44.44 -66.48 33.83
N ASP A 308 43.83 -67.07 34.85
CA ASP A 308 44.21 -68.23 35.66
C ASP A 308 45.70 -68.66 35.66
N SER A 309 46.37 -68.47 36.79
CA SER A 309 47.75 -68.92 37.02
C SER A 309 47.84 -70.27 37.75
N ASP A 310 46.86 -71.17 37.58
CA ASP A 310 46.96 -72.59 37.93
C ASP A 310 47.94 -73.37 37.01
N TYR A 311 49.09 -72.77 36.68
CA TYR A 311 50.22 -73.48 36.08
C TYR A 311 51.25 -73.81 37.18
N LYS A 312 51.19 -75.05 37.68
CA LYS A 312 52.25 -75.65 38.49
C LYS A 312 53.43 -75.99 37.58
N ASP A 313 54.63 -75.53 37.94
CA ASP A 313 55.88 -76.04 37.37
C ASP A 313 56.09 -77.52 37.75
N PRO A 314 56.37 -78.42 36.78
CA PRO A 314 57.01 -79.68 37.07
C PRO A 314 58.54 -79.53 37.02
N THR A 315 59.17 -80.01 38.08
CA THR A 315 60.59 -80.42 38.15
C THR A 315 60.96 -81.44 37.09
#